data_AF-A0AAI9LF67-F1
#
_entry.id   AF-A0AAI9LF67-F1
#
_cell.length_a   1.000
_cell.length_b   1.000
_cell.length_c   1.000
_cell.angle_alpha   90.00
_cell.angle_beta   90.00
_cell.angle_gamma   90.00
#
_symmetry.space_group_name_H-M   'P 1'
#
loop_
_entity.id
_entity.type
_entity.pdbx_description
1 polymer ?
#
loop_
_entity_poly.entity_id
_entity_poly.type
_entity_poly.pdbx_seq_one_letter_code
_entity_poly.pdbx_strand_id
1 'polypeptide(L)'
;MRLPLAGLALASLLATSVAHAAPATPAKPATPAVAAAPAATGTDALAQILGTLEIGNPLPALADCADHRTPDGKDVTALCVELRGDGTMRQIGVPRDKRPVFMDGPHLLAFVDGNALVGVMVPTDGIKSQDAAEQSLSARYGKPFRKEMVDMKDKAGNAVKTIHAGWMHRPLTVELYAIPEDPSEGTIELLLPQARALMANRDAAVAKSLAPPASDAAAKSGKGTEKAEKAEKEKAEKKAPVKPVNPGSW
;
A
#
# COMPACT_ATOMS: atom_id res chain seq x y z
N MET A 1 -53.80 32.97 9.26
CA MET A 1 -53.49 33.52 7.92
C MET A 1 -53.04 32.34 7.06
N ARG A 2 -53.94 31.56 6.43
CA ARG A 2 -54.49 31.71 5.04
C ARG A 2 -53.41 31.95 3.96
N LEU A 3 -52.96 30.83 3.32
CA LEU A 3 -52.84 30.47 1.87
C LEU A 3 -52.34 31.53 0.83
N PRO A 4 -51.88 31.18 -0.40
CA PRO A 4 -51.69 29.86 -1.04
C PRO A 4 -50.43 29.70 -1.96
N LEU A 5 -50.33 28.48 -2.50
CA LEU A 5 -49.64 27.98 -3.69
C LEU A 5 -49.74 28.81 -4.99
N ALA A 6 -48.80 28.46 -5.90
CA ALA A 6 -48.94 28.30 -7.35
C ALA A 6 -48.59 29.48 -8.28
N GLY A 7 -47.69 29.18 -9.22
CA GLY A 7 -47.45 29.94 -10.44
C GLY A 7 -46.78 29.05 -11.49
N LEU A 8 -47.59 28.37 -12.30
CA LEU A 8 -47.21 27.77 -13.58
C LEU A 8 -46.79 28.84 -14.59
N ALA A 9 -45.87 28.53 -15.50
CA ALA A 9 -46.09 28.69 -16.94
C ALA A 9 -44.92 28.12 -17.78
N LEU A 10 -45.29 27.24 -18.72
CA LEU A 10 -44.52 26.84 -19.88
C LEU A 10 -44.33 28.04 -20.84
N ALA A 11 -43.28 27.97 -21.67
CA ALA A 11 -43.35 27.94 -23.15
C ALA A 11 -42.27 28.79 -23.84
N SER A 12 -41.35 28.06 -24.49
CA SER A 12 -40.83 28.28 -25.84
C SER A 12 -40.60 29.71 -26.36
N LEU A 13 -39.34 30.04 -26.62
CA LEU A 13 -38.98 30.77 -27.84
C LEU A 13 -37.74 30.13 -28.48
N LEU A 14 -37.97 29.47 -29.62
CA LEU A 14 -36.98 29.26 -30.67
C LEU A 14 -36.70 30.63 -31.32
N ALA A 15 -35.44 31.05 -31.31
CA ALA A 15 -34.96 32.13 -32.16
C ALA A 15 -33.71 31.64 -32.90
N THR A 16 -33.92 31.30 -34.17
CA THR A 16 -32.90 31.12 -35.19
C THR A 16 -32.25 32.47 -35.50
N SER A 17 -30.96 32.60 -35.25
CA SER A 17 -30.16 33.73 -35.75
C SER A 17 -29.01 33.23 -36.61
N VAL A 18 -28.99 33.84 -37.77
CA VAL A 18 -28.24 33.54 -38.99
C VAL A 18 -26.77 33.96 -38.83
N ALA A 19 -25.91 33.21 -39.50
CA ALA A 19 -24.47 33.39 -39.59
C ALA A 19 -24.04 34.82 -39.95
N HIS A 20 -22.99 35.31 -39.27
CA HIS A 20 -22.12 36.38 -39.76
C HIS A 20 -20.69 35.84 -39.80
N ALA A 21 -20.13 35.86 -41.01
CA ALA A 21 -18.80 35.41 -41.34
C ALA A 21 -17.72 36.30 -40.69
N ALA A 22 -16.70 35.67 -40.10
CA ALA A 22 -15.45 36.29 -39.68
C ALA A 22 -14.28 35.65 -40.44
N PRO A 23 -13.21 36.41 -40.75
CA PRO A 23 -12.22 36.05 -41.76
C PRO A 23 -11.28 34.91 -41.32
N ALA A 24 -10.87 34.12 -42.31
CA ALA A 24 -10.00 32.95 -42.17
C ALA A 24 -8.54 33.35 -41.88
N THR A 25 -8.00 32.84 -40.76
CA THR A 25 -6.57 32.70 -40.52
C THR A 25 -6.12 31.28 -40.91
N PRO A 26 -4.90 31.10 -41.45
CA PRO A 26 -4.46 29.83 -42.00
C PRO A 26 -4.26 28.77 -40.91
N ALA A 27 -4.84 27.60 -41.16
CA ALA A 27 -4.87 26.44 -40.28
C ALA A 27 -3.47 25.83 -40.08
N LYS A 28 -3.08 25.69 -38.81
CA LYS A 28 -1.97 24.84 -38.37
C LYS A 28 -2.45 23.38 -38.35
N PRO A 29 -1.62 22.38 -38.74
CA PRO A 29 -2.06 20.98 -38.74
C PRO A 29 -2.49 20.54 -37.34
N ALA A 30 -3.72 20.02 -37.25
CA ALA A 30 -4.29 19.51 -36.02
C ALA A 30 -3.54 18.22 -35.60
N THR A 31 -2.76 18.31 -34.52
CA THR A 31 -2.39 17.15 -33.72
C THR A 31 -3.66 16.46 -33.22
N PRO A 32 -3.79 15.12 -33.31
CA PRO A 32 -4.94 14.42 -32.76
C PRO A 32 -5.07 14.73 -31.28
N ALA A 33 -6.21 15.29 -30.88
CA ALA A 33 -6.55 15.48 -29.49
C ALA A 33 -6.64 14.10 -28.84
N VAL A 34 -5.65 13.77 -28.00
CA VAL A 34 -5.76 12.66 -27.06
C VAL A 34 -6.97 12.95 -26.19
N ALA A 35 -7.97 12.06 -26.25
CA ALA A 35 -9.13 12.13 -25.39
C ALA A 35 -8.65 12.27 -23.94
N ALA A 36 -9.03 13.35 -23.27
CA ALA A 36 -8.81 13.50 -21.85
C ALA A 36 -9.51 12.33 -21.17
N ALA A 37 -8.74 11.49 -20.47
CA ALA A 37 -9.29 10.42 -19.65
C ALA A 37 -10.31 11.03 -18.67
N PRO A 38 -11.46 10.38 -18.45
CA PRO A 38 -12.46 10.89 -17.51
C PRO A 38 -11.81 11.08 -16.14
N ALA A 39 -12.08 12.24 -15.51
CA ALA A 39 -11.65 12.52 -14.15
C ALA A 39 -12.15 11.41 -13.22
N ALA A 40 -11.29 10.95 -12.32
CA ALA A 40 -11.63 9.97 -11.30
C ALA A 40 -12.77 10.53 -10.42
N THR A 41 -14.01 10.14 -10.69
CA THR A 41 -15.16 10.42 -9.81
C THR A 41 -15.22 9.41 -8.67
N GLY A 42 -14.06 9.16 -8.06
CA GLY A 42 -13.93 8.36 -6.85
C GLY A 42 -14.02 9.25 -5.62
N THR A 43 -14.76 8.80 -4.60
CA THR A 43 -14.65 9.41 -3.28
C THR A 43 -13.33 8.95 -2.64
N ASP A 44 -12.60 9.85 -1.98
CA ASP A 44 -11.44 9.49 -1.15
C ASP A 44 -11.94 8.70 0.08
N ALA A 45 -11.92 7.37 -0.02
CA ALA A 45 -12.37 6.48 1.05
C ALA A 45 -11.39 6.45 2.23
N LEU A 46 -10.13 6.84 2.04
CA LEU A 46 -9.14 6.93 3.12
C LEU A 46 -9.28 8.22 3.93
N ALA A 47 -10.08 9.19 3.50
CA ALA A 47 -10.24 10.49 4.15
C ALA A 47 -10.56 10.37 5.65
N GLN A 48 -11.43 9.45 6.04
CA GLN A 48 -11.82 9.30 7.45
C GLN A 48 -10.69 8.75 8.31
N ILE A 49 -9.93 7.78 7.79
CA ILE A 49 -8.80 7.18 8.49
C ILE A 49 -7.63 8.16 8.56
N LEU A 50 -7.21 8.68 7.40
CA LEU A 50 -6.04 9.56 7.28
C LEU A 50 -6.29 10.99 7.77
N GLY A 51 -7.56 11.38 7.97
CA GLY A 51 -7.90 12.61 8.69
C GLY A 51 -7.71 12.50 10.20
N THR A 52 -7.63 11.27 10.75
CA THR A 52 -7.27 11.05 12.16
C THR A 52 -5.80 10.63 12.29
N LEU A 53 -5.34 9.76 11.41
CA LEU A 53 -3.96 9.27 11.35
C LEU A 53 -3.14 10.13 10.38
N GLU A 54 -2.84 11.35 10.80
CA GLU A 54 -2.06 12.29 10.01
C GLU A 54 -0.58 11.90 9.97
N ILE A 55 -0.15 11.27 8.88
CA ILE A 55 1.24 10.86 8.69
C ILE A 55 2.16 12.09 8.69
N GLY A 56 3.23 12.04 9.48
CA GLY A 56 4.15 13.14 9.74
C GLY A 56 3.89 13.88 11.06
N ASN A 57 2.73 13.66 11.68
CA ASN A 57 2.40 14.20 13.01
C ASN A 57 2.54 13.12 14.10
N PRO A 58 2.53 13.51 15.39
CA PRO A 58 2.46 12.54 16.47
C PRO A 58 1.26 11.59 16.32
N LEU A 59 1.44 10.31 16.64
CA LEU A 59 0.32 9.37 16.69
C LEU A 59 -0.73 9.92 17.67
N PRO A 60 -2.00 10.08 17.27
CA PRO A 60 -3.04 10.58 18.16
C PRO A 60 -3.20 9.65 19.38
N ALA A 61 -3.65 10.22 20.49
CA ALA A 61 -3.98 9.43 21.67
C ALA A 61 -5.21 8.57 21.37
N LEU A 62 -4.99 7.29 21.08
CA LEU A 62 -6.01 6.28 20.83
C LEU A 62 -6.21 5.42 22.08
N ALA A 63 -7.45 5.03 22.34
CA ALA A 63 -7.77 4.08 23.39
C ALA A 63 -7.29 2.67 23.04
N ASP A 64 -7.15 1.80 24.06
CA ASP A 64 -6.81 0.39 23.83
C ASP A 64 -7.94 -0.32 23.09
N CYS A 65 -7.60 -1.06 22.03
CA CYS A 65 -8.58 -1.86 21.31
C CYS A 65 -9.27 -2.92 22.18
N ALA A 66 -8.64 -3.38 23.27
CA ALA A 66 -9.24 -4.32 24.20
C ALA A 66 -10.57 -3.80 24.79
N ASP A 67 -10.67 -2.50 25.05
CA ASP A 67 -11.86 -1.87 25.66
C ASP A 67 -12.96 -1.54 24.64
N HIS A 68 -12.65 -1.65 23.34
CA HIS A 68 -13.52 -1.25 22.25
C HIS A 68 -13.94 -2.39 21.33
N ARG A 69 -13.56 -3.64 21.65
CA ARG A 69 -13.98 -4.81 20.87
C ARG A 69 -15.50 -5.00 20.92
N THR A 70 -16.09 -5.40 19.80
CA THR A 70 -17.48 -5.85 19.76
C THR A 70 -17.66 -7.13 20.59
N PRO A 71 -18.89 -7.45 21.03
CA PRO A 71 -19.15 -8.65 21.84
C PRO A 71 -18.73 -9.98 21.17
N ASP A 72 -18.73 -10.03 19.84
CA ASP A 72 -18.26 -11.20 19.08
C ASP A 72 -16.75 -11.22 18.84
N GLY A 73 -16.03 -10.17 19.27
CA GLY A 73 -14.58 -10.03 19.20
C GLY A 73 -14.01 -9.81 17.80
N LYS A 74 -14.86 -9.65 16.78
CA LYS A 74 -14.44 -9.54 15.37
C LYS A 74 -14.14 -8.11 14.93
N ASP A 75 -14.80 -7.14 15.55
CA ASP A 75 -14.75 -5.75 15.16
C ASP A 75 -14.41 -4.85 16.36
N VAL A 76 -14.20 -3.57 16.08
CA VAL A 76 -14.03 -2.53 17.09
C VAL A 76 -15.09 -1.46 16.90
N THR A 77 -15.48 -0.82 17.99
CA THR A 77 -16.55 0.20 18.03
C THR A 77 -16.00 1.62 17.87
N ALA A 78 -14.70 1.82 18.05
CA ALA A 78 -14.00 3.09 17.89
C ALA A 78 -12.62 2.87 17.26
N LEU A 79 -12.03 3.95 16.72
CA LEU A 79 -10.64 3.91 16.30
C LEU A 79 -9.77 3.73 17.55
N CYS A 80 -8.94 2.70 17.57
CA CYS A 80 -8.21 2.26 18.76
C CYS A 80 -6.83 1.73 18.38
N VAL A 81 -5.95 1.57 19.37
CA VAL A 81 -4.61 1.01 19.19
C VAL A 81 -4.44 -0.25 20.02
N GLU A 82 -3.86 -1.30 19.44
CA GLU A 82 -3.35 -2.43 20.20
C GLU A 82 -2.02 -2.03 20.86
N LEU A 83 -1.99 -1.99 22.19
CA LEU A 83 -0.82 -1.55 22.95
C LEU A 83 0.28 -2.63 23.07
N ARG A 84 0.00 -3.85 22.62
CA ARG A 84 0.97 -4.96 22.62
C ARG A 84 2.05 -4.72 21.55
N GLY A 85 3.29 -5.11 21.85
CA GLY A 85 4.43 -5.00 20.91
C GLY A 85 5.50 -4.00 21.36
N ASP A 86 6.54 -3.84 20.53
CA ASP A 86 7.68 -2.93 20.75
C ASP A 86 7.36 -1.45 20.50
N GLY A 87 6.20 -1.19 19.90
CA GLY A 87 5.65 0.13 19.69
C GLY A 87 6.13 0.88 18.46
N THR A 88 7.08 0.31 17.73
CA THR A 88 7.50 0.80 16.42
C THR A 88 6.45 0.47 15.35
N MET A 89 5.76 -0.65 15.51
CA MET A 89 4.62 -1.05 14.69
C MET A 89 3.42 -1.26 15.59
N ARG A 90 2.36 -0.49 15.35
CA ARG A 90 1.12 -0.51 16.13
C ARG A 90 -0.03 -0.97 15.25
N GLN A 91 -0.81 -1.93 15.71
CA GLN A 91 -2.04 -2.30 15.02
C GLN A 91 -3.14 -1.33 15.45
N ILE A 92 -3.76 -0.65 14.49
CA ILE A 92 -4.86 0.29 14.73
C ILE A 92 -6.16 -0.39 14.32
N GLY A 93 -7.09 -0.55 15.26
CA GLY A 93 -8.43 -1.03 14.96
C GLY A 93 -9.26 0.07 14.32
N VAL A 94 -9.93 -0.25 13.21
CA VAL A 94 -10.82 0.66 12.47
C VAL A 94 -12.26 0.17 12.62
N PRO A 95 -13.21 1.02 13.04
CA PRO A 95 -14.63 0.66 13.09
C PRO A 95 -15.19 0.31 11.73
N ARG A 96 -16.12 -0.65 11.68
CA ARG A 96 -16.68 -1.18 10.42
C ARG A 96 -17.29 -0.10 9.52
N ASP A 97 -17.95 0.90 10.11
CA ASP A 97 -18.55 2.04 9.41
C ASP A 97 -17.52 3.01 8.80
N LYS A 98 -16.26 2.93 9.23
CA LYS A 98 -15.15 3.76 8.74
C LYS A 98 -14.18 3.02 7.82
N ARG A 99 -14.40 1.73 7.58
CA ARG A 99 -13.52 0.92 6.74
C ARG A 99 -13.81 1.18 5.26
N PRO A 100 -12.79 1.52 4.47
CA PRO A 100 -12.91 1.44 3.02
C PRO A 100 -13.27 0.02 2.60
N VAL A 101 -14.08 -0.12 1.55
CA VAL A 101 -14.52 -1.42 1.02
C VAL A 101 -13.36 -2.32 0.59
N PHE A 102 -12.21 -1.73 0.27
CA PHE A 102 -11.03 -2.48 -0.13
C PHE A 102 -10.19 -2.99 1.03
N MET A 103 -10.40 -2.48 2.25
CA MET A 103 -9.60 -2.83 3.41
C MET A 103 -9.95 -4.24 3.88
N ASP A 104 -8.94 -5.09 3.99
CA ASP A 104 -9.10 -6.43 4.53
C ASP A 104 -9.00 -6.41 6.06
N GLY A 105 -10.06 -6.92 6.70
CA GLY A 105 -10.12 -7.07 8.13
C GLY A 105 -10.32 -5.76 8.92
N PRO A 106 -10.16 -5.83 10.27
CA PRO A 106 -10.51 -4.75 11.17
C PRO A 106 -9.37 -3.78 11.48
N HIS A 107 -8.19 -3.98 10.88
CA HIS A 107 -6.99 -3.29 11.34
C HIS A 107 -6.11 -2.79 10.20
N LEU A 108 -5.38 -1.73 10.49
CA LEU A 108 -4.23 -1.26 9.72
C LEU A 108 -2.98 -1.27 10.59
N LEU A 109 -1.81 -1.17 9.98
CA LEU A 109 -0.54 -1.04 10.68
C LEU A 109 -0.07 0.40 10.63
N ALA A 110 0.26 0.97 11.79
CA ALA A 110 0.89 2.26 11.94
C ALA A 110 2.37 2.08 12.29
N PHE A 111 3.24 2.83 11.62
CA PHE A 111 4.66 2.90 11.90
C PHE A 111 4.95 4.14 12.74
N VAL A 112 5.58 3.93 13.89
CA VAL A 112 5.86 4.98 14.86
C VAL A 112 7.36 5.07 15.10
N ASP A 113 7.91 6.26 14.90
CA ASP A 113 9.29 6.60 15.27
C ASP A 113 9.25 7.56 16.46
N GLY A 114 9.59 7.07 17.65
CA GLY A 114 9.37 7.80 18.90
C GLY A 114 7.87 8.02 19.15
N ASN A 115 7.37 9.24 18.93
CA ASN A 115 5.95 9.57 18.97
C ASN A 115 5.36 9.88 17.59
N ALA A 116 6.17 9.98 16.54
CA ALA A 116 5.73 10.41 15.22
C ALA A 116 5.16 9.24 14.43
N LEU A 117 3.95 9.42 13.86
CA LEU A 117 3.40 8.51 12.87
C LEU A 117 4.13 8.73 11.55
N VAL A 118 5.01 7.79 11.18
CA VAL A 118 5.84 7.90 9.98
C VAL A 118 5.33 7.08 8.81
N GLY A 119 4.30 6.27 9.01
CA GLY A 119 3.65 5.55 7.91
C GLY A 119 2.43 4.76 8.35
N VAL A 120 1.63 4.38 7.37
CA VAL A 120 0.47 3.50 7.52
C VAL A 120 0.51 2.45 6.42
N MET A 121 0.23 1.19 6.77
CA MET A 121 -0.08 0.12 5.82
C MET A 121 -1.52 -0.33 6.01
N VAL A 122 -2.28 -0.36 4.93
CA VAL A 122 -3.67 -0.82 4.90
C VAL A 122 -3.71 -2.15 4.15
N PRO A 123 -3.92 -3.28 4.85
CA PRO A 123 -4.22 -4.55 4.20
C PRO A 123 -5.45 -4.43 3.31
N THR A 124 -5.46 -5.10 2.17
CA THR A 124 -6.56 -5.08 1.21
C THR A 124 -6.93 -6.47 0.73
N ASP A 125 -8.15 -6.63 0.23
CA ASP A 125 -8.63 -7.86 -0.46
C ASP A 125 -7.95 -8.11 -1.84
N GLY A 126 -6.73 -7.61 -2.00
CA GLY A 126 -5.87 -7.81 -3.16
C GLY A 126 -6.59 -7.54 -4.48
N ILE A 127 -6.55 -8.53 -5.37
CA ILE A 127 -7.15 -8.44 -6.70
C ILE A 127 -8.65 -8.11 -6.68
N LYS A 128 -9.40 -8.48 -5.63
CA LYS A 128 -10.85 -8.26 -5.57
C LYS A 128 -11.21 -6.79 -5.36
N SER A 129 -10.29 -6.01 -4.80
CA SER A 129 -10.54 -4.63 -4.40
C SER A 129 -9.56 -3.60 -4.97
N GLN A 130 -8.56 -4.04 -5.74
CA GLN A 130 -7.51 -3.19 -6.32
C GLN A 130 -8.04 -1.99 -7.12
N ASP A 131 -9.13 -2.13 -7.86
CA ASP A 131 -9.70 -1.02 -8.65
C ASP A 131 -10.30 0.06 -7.73
N ALA A 132 -11.00 -0.37 -6.66
CA ALA A 132 -11.56 0.55 -5.66
C ALA A 132 -10.45 1.25 -4.87
N ALA A 133 -9.38 0.53 -4.53
CA ALA A 133 -8.19 1.09 -3.90
C ALA A 133 -7.52 2.12 -4.81
N GLU A 134 -7.25 1.78 -6.07
CA GLU A 134 -6.63 2.69 -7.05
C GLU A 134 -7.47 3.95 -7.25
N GLN A 135 -8.78 3.81 -7.37
CA GLN A 135 -9.70 4.92 -7.56
C GLN A 135 -9.68 5.86 -6.33
N SER A 136 -9.71 5.31 -5.12
CA SER A 136 -9.62 6.11 -3.88
C SER A 136 -8.28 6.83 -3.76
N LEU A 137 -7.17 6.14 -4.07
CA LEU A 137 -5.83 6.75 -4.05
C LEU A 137 -5.70 7.84 -5.10
N SER A 138 -6.28 7.63 -6.29
CA SER A 138 -6.26 8.62 -7.36
C SER A 138 -7.12 9.85 -7.06
N ALA A 139 -8.23 9.67 -6.34
CA ALA A 139 -9.05 10.77 -5.86
C ALA A 139 -8.29 11.67 -4.87
N ARG A 140 -7.44 11.06 -4.02
CA ARG A 140 -6.66 11.79 -3.00
C ARG A 140 -5.36 12.38 -3.54
N TYR A 141 -4.60 11.62 -4.31
CA TYR A 141 -3.23 11.96 -4.70
C TYR A 141 -3.08 12.28 -6.20
N GLY A 142 -4.16 12.24 -6.97
CA GLY A 142 -4.14 12.45 -8.41
C GLY A 142 -3.66 11.21 -9.18
N LYS A 143 -3.17 11.40 -10.41
CA LYS A 143 -2.72 10.29 -11.26
C LYS A 143 -1.45 9.63 -10.67
N PRO A 144 -1.34 8.29 -10.65
CA PRO A 144 -0.10 7.62 -10.26
C PRO A 144 1.06 7.99 -11.22
N PHE A 145 2.28 8.04 -10.68
CA PHE A 145 3.48 8.26 -11.52
C PHE A 145 3.92 6.97 -12.22
N ARG A 146 3.62 5.80 -11.63
CA ARG A 146 3.80 4.46 -12.21
C ARG A 146 2.50 3.68 -12.02
N LYS A 147 2.04 2.98 -13.06
CA LYS A 147 0.98 1.98 -12.98
C LYS A 147 1.31 0.85 -13.93
N GLU A 148 1.36 -0.36 -13.41
CA GLU A 148 1.72 -1.58 -14.14
C GLU A 148 0.67 -2.66 -13.88
N MET A 149 0.35 -3.43 -14.92
CA MET A 149 -0.40 -4.67 -14.77
C MET A 149 0.61 -5.80 -14.58
N VAL A 150 0.51 -6.53 -13.48
CA VAL A 150 1.41 -7.62 -13.14
C VAL A 150 0.66 -8.94 -13.28
N ASP A 151 1.20 -9.86 -14.08
CA ASP A 151 0.68 -11.21 -14.16
C ASP A 151 1.18 -12.02 -12.94
N MET A 152 0.25 -12.55 -12.15
CA MET A 152 0.51 -13.34 -10.95
C MET A 152 -0.20 -14.69 -11.02
N LYS A 153 0.08 -15.58 -10.07
CA LYS A 153 -0.64 -16.84 -9.90
C LYS A 153 -1.35 -16.86 -8.56
N ASP A 154 -2.63 -17.24 -8.55
CA ASP A 154 -3.34 -17.47 -7.30
C ASP A 154 -2.89 -18.79 -6.63
N LYS A 155 -3.41 -19.06 -5.42
CA LYS A 155 -3.15 -20.30 -4.68
C LYS A 155 -3.59 -21.58 -5.42
N ALA A 156 -4.49 -21.46 -6.41
CA ALA A 156 -4.93 -22.56 -7.26
C ALA A 156 -4.08 -22.67 -8.55
N GLY A 157 -3.10 -21.81 -8.76
CA GLY A 157 -2.21 -21.77 -9.92
C GLY A 157 -2.81 -21.05 -11.14
N ASN A 158 -3.99 -20.43 -11.02
CA ASN A 158 -4.59 -19.68 -12.12
C ASN A 158 -3.86 -18.37 -12.33
N ALA A 159 -3.68 -18.00 -13.60
CA ALA A 159 -3.14 -16.69 -13.95
C ALA A 159 -4.15 -15.60 -13.62
N VAL A 160 -3.71 -14.59 -12.87
CA VAL A 160 -4.51 -13.43 -12.49
C VAL A 160 -3.72 -12.15 -12.76
N LYS A 161 -4.43 -11.05 -13.04
CA LYS A 161 -3.81 -9.75 -13.30
C LYS A 161 -4.02 -8.81 -12.13
N THR A 162 -2.92 -8.31 -11.57
CA THR A 162 -2.94 -7.38 -10.46
C THR A 162 -2.40 -6.02 -10.87
N ILE A 163 -2.77 -4.98 -10.12
CA ILE A 163 -2.26 -3.63 -10.32
C ILE A 163 -1.10 -3.41 -9.34
N HIS A 164 0.03 -2.92 -9.86
CA HIS A 164 1.05 -2.24 -9.05
C HIS A 164 1.09 -0.77 -9.45
N ALA A 165 0.72 0.12 -8.53
CA ALA A 165 0.69 1.56 -8.77
C ALA A 165 1.38 2.35 -7.66
N GLY A 166 2.07 3.41 -8.06
CA GLY A 166 2.81 4.30 -7.16
C GLY A 166 2.42 5.77 -7.34
N TRP A 167 2.32 6.50 -6.23
CA TRP A 167 2.16 7.95 -6.17
C TRP A 167 3.29 8.57 -5.35
N MET A 168 3.69 9.77 -5.76
CA MET A 168 4.70 10.56 -5.07
C MET A 168 4.06 11.85 -4.54
N HIS A 169 3.82 11.91 -3.24
CA HIS A 169 3.26 13.07 -2.55
C HIS A 169 4.25 13.56 -1.50
N ARG A 170 5.37 14.13 -1.95
CA ARG A 170 6.56 14.39 -1.11
C ARG A 170 6.22 15.01 0.24
N PRO A 171 6.79 14.51 1.35
CA PRO A 171 7.79 13.43 1.43
C PRO A 171 7.19 12.00 1.43
N LEU A 172 5.87 11.86 1.29
CA LEU A 172 5.15 10.59 1.31
C LEU A 172 5.29 9.83 -0.02
N THR A 173 5.63 8.55 0.07
CA THR A 173 5.47 7.59 -1.03
C THR A 173 4.23 6.75 -0.77
N VAL A 174 3.40 6.57 -1.79
CA VAL A 174 2.21 5.73 -1.71
C VAL A 174 2.31 4.62 -2.74
N GLU A 175 2.16 3.37 -2.32
CA GLU A 175 2.23 2.20 -3.18
C GLU A 175 0.97 1.34 -2.97
N LEU A 176 0.42 0.81 -4.07
CA LEU A 176 -0.64 -0.20 -4.07
C LEU A 176 -0.11 -1.42 -4.82
N TYR A 177 -0.15 -2.59 -4.19
CA TYR A 177 0.22 -3.85 -4.84
C TYR A 177 -0.45 -5.05 -4.18
N ALA A 178 -0.59 -6.14 -4.94
CA ALA A 178 -1.00 -7.45 -4.44
C ALA A 178 0.22 -8.27 -3.97
N ILE A 179 0.03 -9.19 -3.02
CA ILE A 179 1.11 -10.03 -2.51
C ILE A 179 1.49 -11.09 -3.56
N PRO A 180 2.76 -11.23 -3.98
CA PRO A 180 3.16 -12.10 -5.10
C PRO A 180 2.78 -13.58 -4.95
N GLU A 181 2.77 -14.11 -3.72
CA GLU A 181 2.43 -15.50 -3.39
C GLU A 181 0.94 -15.71 -3.09
N ASP A 182 0.23 -14.62 -2.80
CA ASP A 182 -1.21 -14.63 -2.57
C ASP A 182 -1.85 -13.35 -3.12
N PRO A 183 -2.18 -13.30 -4.44
CA PRO A 183 -2.78 -12.11 -5.04
C PRO A 183 -4.20 -11.82 -4.54
N SER A 184 -4.78 -12.69 -3.70
CA SER A 184 -6.03 -12.40 -2.99
C SER A 184 -5.82 -11.52 -1.75
N GLU A 185 -4.57 -11.35 -1.33
CA GLU A 185 -4.12 -10.37 -0.36
C GLU A 185 -3.39 -9.23 -1.09
N GLY A 186 -3.47 -8.02 -0.54
CA GLY A 186 -2.72 -6.88 -1.06
C GLY A 186 -2.50 -5.84 0.03
N THR A 187 -1.80 -4.78 -0.32
CA THR A 187 -1.53 -3.69 0.62
C THR A 187 -1.51 -2.34 -0.09
N ILE A 188 -1.93 -1.32 0.65
CA ILE A 188 -1.59 0.06 0.38
C ILE A 188 -0.56 0.47 1.42
N GLU A 189 0.62 0.90 0.95
CA GLU A 189 1.64 1.51 1.81
C GLU A 189 1.60 3.02 1.65
N LEU A 190 1.52 3.76 2.76
CA LEU A 190 1.69 5.22 2.81
C LEU A 190 2.85 5.52 3.75
N LEU A 191 4.04 5.75 3.19
CA LEU A 191 5.28 5.73 3.97
C LEU A 191 6.13 6.97 3.77
N LEU A 192 6.58 7.54 4.88
CA LEU A 192 7.73 8.44 4.87
C LEU A 192 9.04 7.64 4.78
N PRO A 193 10.16 8.27 4.39
CA PRO A 193 11.46 7.60 4.32
C PRO A 193 11.86 6.91 5.64
N GLN A 194 11.49 7.49 6.78
CA GLN A 194 11.76 6.94 8.12
C GLN A 194 11.07 5.58 8.32
N ALA A 195 9.82 5.41 7.88
CA ALA A 195 9.11 4.14 8.02
C ALA A 195 9.79 3.00 7.27
N ARG A 196 10.37 3.28 6.10
CA ARG A 196 11.13 2.27 5.33
C ARG A 196 12.37 1.79 6.08
N ALA A 197 13.06 2.69 6.79
CA ALA A 197 14.18 2.32 7.64
C ALA A 197 13.73 1.46 8.84
N LEU A 198 12.58 1.77 9.46
CA LEU A 198 12.02 0.97 10.54
C LEU A 198 11.70 -0.47 10.09
N MET A 199 11.08 -0.62 8.91
CA MET A 199 10.80 -1.95 8.34
C MET A 199 12.09 -2.72 8.04
N ALA A 200 13.07 -2.09 7.39
CA ALA A 200 14.34 -2.74 7.10
C ALA A 200 15.09 -3.19 8.38
N ASN A 201 15.06 -2.38 9.43
CA ASN A 201 15.66 -2.73 10.72
C ASN A 201 14.93 -3.91 11.39
N ARG A 202 13.60 -3.95 11.29
CA ARG A 202 12.80 -5.07 11.79
C ARG A 202 13.11 -6.36 11.07
N ASP A 203 13.19 -6.32 9.74
CA ASP A 203 13.52 -7.49 8.92
C ASP A 203 14.92 -8.01 9.26
N ALA A 204 15.90 -7.11 9.44
CA ALA A 204 17.24 -7.48 9.88
C ALA A 204 17.25 -8.13 11.27
N ALA A 205 16.44 -7.64 12.21
CA ALA A 205 16.32 -8.21 13.54
C ALA A 205 15.66 -9.61 13.51
N VAL A 206 14.61 -9.78 12.70
CA VAL A 206 13.96 -11.08 12.50
C VAL A 206 14.93 -12.07 11.85
N ALA A 207 15.61 -11.68 10.77
CA ALA A 207 16.61 -12.50 10.12
C ALA A 207 17.72 -12.94 11.09
N LYS A 208 18.18 -12.04 11.97
CA LYS A 208 19.15 -12.36 13.01
C LYS A 208 18.60 -13.35 14.05
N SER A 209 17.32 -13.23 14.42
CA SER A 209 16.68 -14.14 15.38
C SER A 209 16.43 -15.55 14.80
N LEU A 210 16.26 -15.64 13.49
CA LEU A 210 16.06 -16.90 12.76
C LEU A 210 17.38 -17.55 12.32
N ALA A 211 18.52 -16.86 12.50
CA ALA A 211 19.81 -17.44 12.21
C ALA A 211 20.09 -18.60 13.17
N PRO A 212 20.54 -19.77 12.68
CA PRO A 212 20.87 -20.89 13.55
C PRO A 212 21.95 -20.48 14.56
N PRO A 213 21.91 -20.98 15.80
CA PRO A 213 22.94 -20.68 16.78
C PRO A 213 24.29 -21.07 16.20
N ALA A 214 25.27 -20.16 16.28
CA ALA A 214 26.64 -20.47 15.90
C ALA A 214 27.06 -21.72 16.66
N SER A 215 27.30 -22.81 15.94
CA SER A 215 27.75 -24.05 16.55
C SER A 215 29.12 -23.77 17.16
N ASP A 216 29.19 -23.74 18.49
CA ASP A 216 30.46 -23.70 19.20
C ASP A 216 31.29 -24.88 18.70
N ALA A 217 32.33 -24.56 17.94
CA ALA A 217 33.31 -25.52 17.50
C ALA A 217 34.00 -26.08 18.74
N ALA A 218 33.53 -27.24 19.19
CA ALA A 218 34.30 -28.15 19.99
C ALA A 218 35.60 -28.47 19.23
N ALA A 219 36.69 -27.80 19.60
CA ALA A 219 38.04 -28.20 19.24
C ALA A 219 38.92 -28.19 20.50
N LYS A 220 38.65 -29.15 21.38
CA LYS A 220 39.72 -29.81 22.11
C LYS A 220 40.60 -30.54 21.08
N SER A 221 41.79 -30.04 20.83
CA SER A 221 42.96 -30.85 20.45
C SER A 221 44.18 -30.05 20.91
N GLY A 222 44.94 -30.47 21.92
CA GLY A 222 45.49 -31.81 22.03
C GLY A 222 46.68 -31.91 21.07
N LYS A 223 47.77 -31.22 21.41
CA LYS A 223 49.02 -31.22 20.64
C LYS A 223 49.69 -32.59 20.84
N GLY A 224 49.57 -33.45 19.84
CA GLY A 224 50.20 -34.77 19.79
C GLY A 224 50.42 -35.16 18.33
N THR A 225 51.66 -35.51 18.04
CA THR A 225 52.32 -35.63 16.72
C THR A 225 52.01 -36.92 15.96
N GLU A 226 52.46 -36.97 14.70
CA GLU A 226 52.61 -38.11 13.76
C GLU A 226 51.39 -38.49 12.91
N LYS A 227 51.47 -39.00 11.67
CA LYS A 227 52.39 -38.98 10.51
C LYS A 227 51.67 -39.83 9.44
N ALA A 228 51.95 -39.58 8.15
CA ALA A 228 51.65 -40.44 6.97
C ALA A 228 50.17 -40.49 6.49
N GLU A 229 49.81 -40.63 5.21
CA GLU A 229 50.43 -40.47 3.88
C GLU A 229 49.26 -40.54 2.88
N LYS A 230 49.33 -39.75 1.78
CA LYS A 230 48.95 -40.12 0.40
C LYS A 230 47.62 -40.85 0.09
N ALA A 231 46.73 -40.20 -0.68
CA ALA A 231 46.43 -40.54 -2.09
C ALA A 231 45.11 -39.92 -2.63
N GLU A 232 45.24 -39.23 -3.77
CA GLU A 232 44.34 -39.10 -4.94
C GLU A 232 42.85 -38.63 -4.81
N LYS A 233 42.48 -37.48 -5.43
CA LYS A 233 41.93 -37.32 -6.81
C LYS A 233 40.51 -37.92 -6.91
N GLU A 234 39.40 -37.18 -6.90
CA GLU A 234 38.74 -36.39 -7.96
C GLU A 234 37.37 -35.99 -7.33
N LYS A 235 36.85 -34.77 -7.37
CA LYS A 235 36.18 -34.11 -8.50
C LYS A 235 35.93 -32.65 -8.10
N ALA A 236 36.42 -31.73 -8.93
CA ALA A 236 36.05 -30.32 -8.87
C ALA A 236 34.79 -30.11 -9.71
N GLU A 237 33.66 -29.78 -9.08
CA GLU A 237 32.59 -29.01 -9.71
C GLU A 237 32.32 -27.78 -8.85
N LYS A 238 32.70 -26.63 -9.41
CA LYS A 238 32.58 -25.29 -8.85
C LYS A 238 31.10 -24.91 -8.76
N LYS A 239 30.51 -24.89 -7.57
CA LYS A 239 29.35 -24.02 -7.30
C LYS A 239 29.86 -22.62 -7.01
N ALA A 240 29.61 -21.70 -7.94
CA ALA A 240 29.82 -20.27 -7.72
C ALA A 240 28.88 -19.78 -6.59
N PRO A 241 29.33 -18.89 -5.69
CA PRO A 241 28.46 -18.30 -4.70
C PRO A 241 27.45 -17.37 -5.37
N VAL A 242 26.17 -17.59 -5.07
CA VAL A 242 25.04 -16.74 -5.48
C VAL A 242 25.26 -15.35 -4.90
N LYS A 243 25.35 -14.33 -5.77
CA LYS A 243 25.42 -12.93 -5.36
C LYS A 243 24.12 -12.53 -4.64
N PRO A 244 24.18 -11.74 -3.55
CA PRO A 244 22.98 -11.19 -2.92
C PRO A 244 22.21 -10.31 -3.90
N VAL A 245 20.90 -10.50 -3.97
CA VAL A 245 20.00 -9.63 -4.74
C VAL A 245 19.84 -8.32 -3.97
N ASN A 246 20.12 -7.20 -4.63
CA ASN A 246 20.04 -5.85 -4.07
C ASN A 246 18.58 -5.35 -4.17
N PRO A 247 17.90 -5.02 -3.06
CA PRO A 247 16.52 -4.55 -3.09
C PRO A 247 16.52 -3.06 -3.47
N GLY A 248 16.63 -2.77 -4.76
CA GLY A 248 16.66 -1.37 -5.22
C GLY A 248 16.89 -1.15 -6.71
N SER A 249 16.60 -2.13 -7.56
CA SER A 249 16.69 -1.92 -9.01
C SER A 249 15.63 -2.73 -9.75
N TRP A 250 14.39 -2.20 -9.78
CA TRP A 250 13.33 -2.55 -10.73
C TRP A 250 12.47 -1.31 -11.00
#